data_AF-E0LX24-F1
#
_entry.id   AF-E0LX24-F1
#
_cell.length_a   1.000
_cell.length_b   1.000
_cell.length_c   1.000
_cell.angle_alpha   90.00
_cell.angle_beta   90.00
_cell.angle_gamma   90.00
#
_symmetry.space_group_name_H-M   'P 1'
#
loop_
_entity.id
_entity.type
_entity.pdbx_description
1 polymer ?
#
loop_
_entity_poly.entity_id
_entity_poly.type
_entity_poly.pdbx_seq_one_letter_code
_entity_poly.pdbx_strand_id
1 'polypeptide(L)'
;MKQSIRILLLTGLLGFSSTSFALSESEAEDLADLTAVFVYLKNDCGYQDLPDAQIRKALVFFAQQNRWDLSNYSNYNMKALGEDSYRDLSGIAITNDKKCKSLARDSLSLLAYVR
;
A
#
# COMPACT_ATOMS: atom_id res chain seq x y z
N MET A 1 -6.27 35.84 -37.64
CA MET A 1 -5.35 34.68 -37.54
C MET A 1 -4.67 34.51 -36.16
N LYS A 2 -4.61 35.51 -35.26
CA LYS A 2 -3.94 35.37 -33.94
C LYS A 2 -4.82 34.81 -32.81
N GLN A 3 -6.15 34.95 -32.88
CA GLN A 3 -7.08 34.42 -31.87
C GLN A 3 -7.32 32.91 -31.99
N SER A 4 -7.31 32.38 -33.21
CA SER A 4 -7.54 30.94 -33.48
C SER A 4 -6.44 30.06 -32.89
N ILE A 5 -5.20 30.54 -32.84
CA ILE A 5 -4.06 29.83 -32.24
C ILE A 5 -4.19 29.73 -30.71
N ARG A 6 -4.75 30.75 -30.06
CA ARG A 6 -4.95 30.73 -28.59
C ARG A 6 -6.01 29.73 -28.17
N ILE A 7 -7.08 29.60 -28.95
CA ILE A 7 -8.16 28.64 -28.69
C ILE A 7 -7.66 27.20 -28.88
N LEU A 8 -6.82 26.95 -29.90
CA LEU A 8 -6.22 25.63 -30.15
C LEU A 8 -5.22 25.21 -29.06
N LEU A 9 -4.47 26.17 -28.49
CA LEU A 9 -3.54 25.93 -27.38
C LEU A 9 -4.26 25.62 -26.06
N LEU A 10 -5.41 26.25 -25.80
CA LEU A 10 -6.20 26.03 -24.59
C LEU A 10 -6.96 24.69 -24.61
N THR A 11 -7.44 24.23 -25.77
CA THR A 11 -8.09 22.91 -25.88
C THR A 11 -7.10 21.73 -25.83
N GLY A 12 -5.82 21.94 -26.18
CA GLY A 12 -4.77 20.92 -26.01
C GLY A 12 -4.39 20.64 -24.56
N LEU A 13 -4.58 21.59 -23.64
CA LEU A 13 -4.21 21.48 -22.22
C LEU A 13 -5.26 20.80 -21.34
N LEU A 14 -6.50 20.64 -21.82
CA LEU A 14 -7.60 20.03 -21.06
C LEU A 14 -7.76 18.51 -21.29
N GLY A 15 -6.95 17.91 -22.16
CA GLY A 15 -7.09 16.50 -22.58
C GLY A 15 -6.48 15.45 -21.64
N PHE A 16 -5.74 15.84 -20.59
CA PHE A 16 -5.05 14.88 -19.70
C PHE A 16 -5.17 15.29 -18.23
N SER A 17 -6.39 15.38 -17.71
CA SER A 17 -6.60 15.24 -16.28
C SER A 17 -6.84 13.77 -15.99
N SER A 18 -5.77 13.04 -15.65
CA SER A 18 -5.93 11.75 -14.96
C SER A 18 -6.75 12.01 -13.70
N THR A 19 -7.97 11.48 -13.66
CA THR A 19 -8.79 11.48 -12.45
C THR A 19 -7.96 10.87 -11.33
N SER A 20 -7.66 11.66 -10.28
CA SER A 20 -7.17 11.13 -9.01
C SER A 20 -8.30 10.27 -8.48
N PHE A 21 -8.28 8.98 -8.79
CA PHE A 21 -9.22 8.04 -8.20
C PHE A 21 -8.76 7.83 -6.78
N ALA A 22 -9.64 8.14 -5.83
CA ALA A 22 -9.48 7.74 -4.45
C ALA A 22 -9.30 6.21 -4.39
N LEU A 23 -8.59 5.70 -3.37
CA LEU A 23 -8.25 4.29 -3.18
C LEU A 23 -9.41 3.37 -3.57
N SER A 24 -9.15 2.46 -4.50
CA SER A 24 -10.06 1.39 -4.91
C SER A 24 -10.09 0.26 -3.87
N GLU A 25 -11.07 -0.62 -3.97
CA GLU A 25 -11.21 -1.76 -3.07
C GLU A 25 -9.98 -2.68 -3.11
N SER A 26 -9.48 -3.02 -4.30
CA SER A 26 -8.29 -3.84 -4.46
C SER A 26 -7.02 -3.19 -3.89
N GLU A 27 -6.88 -1.86 -4.03
CA GLU A 27 -5.73 -1.16 -3.45
C GLU A 27 -5.82 -1.08 -1.91
N ALA A 28 -7.05 -1.03 -1.36
CA ALA A 28 -7.27 -1.15 0.08
C ALA A 28 -6.93 -2.56 0.60
N GLU A 29 -7.31 -3.60 -0.15
CA GLU A 29 -6.93 -4.99 0.13
C GLU A 29 -5.41 -5.17 0.07
N ASP A 30 -4.73 -4.69 -0.97
CA ASP A 30 -3.27 -4.78 -1.09
C ASP A 30 -2.53 -4.08 0.08
N LEU A 31 -3.05 -2.93 0.54
CA LEU A 31 -2.52 -2.26 1.74
C LEU A 31 -2.76 -3.07 3.00
N ALA A 32 -3.92 -3.71 3.12
CA ALA A 32 -4.26 -4.56 4.26
C ALA A 32 -3.40 -5.83 4.29
N ASP A 33 -3.15 -6.46 3.13
CA ASP A 33 -2.26 -7.60 2.96
C ASP A 33 -0.85 -7.26 3.41
N LEU A 34 -0.30 -6.14 2.93
CA LEU A 34 1.03 -5.69 3.35
C LEU A 34 1.08 -5.38 4.85
N THR A 35 0.00 -4.82 5.41
CA THR A 35 -0.12 -4.59 6.86
C THR A 35 -0.09 -5.92 7.62
N ALA A 36 -0.86 -6.91 7.18
CA ALA A 36 -0.91 -8.24 7.77
C ALA A 36 0.46 -8.94 7.73
N VAL A 37 1.25 -8.75 6.66
CA VAL A 37 2.62 -9.24 6.58
C VAL A 37 3.49 -8.68 7.71
N PHE A 38 3.48 -7.37 7.94
CA PHE A 38 4.27 -6.77 9.02
C PHE A 38 3.77 -7.21 10.41
N VAL A 39 2.47 -7.35 10.61
CA VAL A 39 1.89 -7.87 11.85
C VAL A 39 2.31 -9.32 12.09
N TYR A 40 2.26 -10.18 11.08
CA TYR A 40 2.72 -11.56 11.15
C TYR A 40 4.21 -11.66 11.45
N LEU A 41 5.03 -10.80 10.84
CA LEU A 41 6.46 -10.76 11.14
C LEU A 41 6.72 -10.44 12.63
N LYS A 42 5.98 -9.49 13.19
CA LYS A 42 6.08 -9.11 14.60
C LYS A 42 5.63 -10.23 15.53
N ASN A 43 4.46 -10.80 15.27
CA ASN A 43 3.80 -11.72 16.21
C ASN A 43 4.35 -13.15 16.11
N ASP A 44 4.72 -13.60 14.91
CA ASP A 44 4.93 -15.03 14.60
C ASP A 44 6.34 -15.34 14.07
N CYS A 45 7.15 -14.32 13.75
CA CYS A 45 8.46 -14.50 13.11
C CYS A 45 9.64 -13.89 13.87
N GLY A 46 9.44 -13.34 15.07
CA GLY A 46 10.53 -12.82 15.90
C GLY A 46 10.99 -11.41 15.57
N TYR A 47 10.16 -10.60 14.89
CA TYR A 47 10.44 -9.20 14.58
C TYR A 47 9.72 -8.22 15.52
N GLN A 48 9.55 -8.56 16.80
CA GLN A 48 8.75 -7.77 17.76
C GLN A 48 9.22 -6.31 17.87
N ASP A 49 10.52 -6.08 17.70
CA ASP A 49 11.16 -4.76 17.85
C ASP A 49 10.94 -3.83 16.66
N LEU A 50 10.26 -4.26 15.59
CA LEU A 50 9.91 -3.39 14.47
C LEU A 50 9.01 -2.24 14.94
N PRO A 51 9.42 -0.97 14.81
CA PRO A 51 8.61 0.15 15.31
C PRO A 51 7.37 0.38 14.45
N ASP A 52 6.19 0.48 15.09
CA ASP A 52 4.92 0.71 14.38
C ASP A 52 4.93 2.00 13.54
N ALA A 53 5.67 3.02 14.00
CA ALA A 53 5.85 4.25 13.25
C ALA A 53 6.61 4.03 11.93
N GLN A 54 7.61 3.15 11.91
CA GLN A 54 8.34 2.80 10.67
C GLN A 54 7.46 1.98 9.73
N ILE A 55 6.70 1.01 10.26
CA ILE A 55 5.74 0.23 9.47
C ILE A 55 4.71 1.17 8.82
N ARG A 56 4.11 2.08 9.59
CA ARG A 56 3.15 3.06 9.05
C ARG A 56 3.75 3.92 7.95
N LYS A 57 4.97 4.43 8.15
CA LYS A 57 5.68 5.19 7.11
C LYS A 57 5.90 4.32 5.86
N ALA A 58 6.30 3.05 6.01
CA ALA A 58 6.55 2.15 4.89
C ALA A 58 5.28 1.85 4.07
N LEU A 59 4.15 1.66 4.75
CA LEU A 59 2.84 1.49 4.09
C LEU A 59 2.44 2.73 3.28
N VAL A 60 2.62 3.93 3.86
CA VAL A 60 2.37 5.19 3.14
C VAL A 60 3.33 5.36 1.96
N PHE A 61 4.61 5.04 2.14
CA PHE A 61 5.60 5.07 1.05
C PHE A 61 5.22 4.10 -0.07
N PHE A 62 4.81 2.88 0.27
CA PHE A 62 4.35 1.88 -0.70
C PHE A 62 3.15 2.39 -1.52
N ALA A 63 2.13 2.95 -0.86
CA ALA A 63 0.99 3.58 -1.54
C ALA A 63 1.45 4.70 -2.50
N GLN A 64 2.37 5.56 -2.06
CA GLN A 64 2.91 6.66 -2.87
C GLN A 64 3.70 6.16 -4.09
N GLN A 65 4.50 5.10 -3.95
CA GLN A 65 5.23 4.49 -5.08
C GLN A 65 4.26 3.93 -6.12
N ASN A 66 3.13 3.37 -5.69
CA ASN A 66 2.06 2.89 -6.56
C ASN A 66 1.10 3.98 -7.03
N ARG A 67 1.32 5.24 -6.61
CA ARG A 67 0.48 6.41 -6.95
C ARG A 67 -0.97 6.29 -6.48
N TRP A 68 -1.19 5.58 -5.36
CA TRP A 68 -2.50 5.42 -4.75
C TRP A 68 -2.90 6.68 -3.99
N ASP A 69 -4.15 7.10 -4.15
CA ASP A 69 -4.73 8.24 -3.47
C ASP A 69 -5.37 7.80 -2.15
N LEU A 70 -4.73 8.13 -1.03
CA LEU A 70 -5.19 7.76 0.31
C LEU A 70 -6.26 8.71 0.89
N SER A 71 -6.79 9.65 0.11
CA SER A 71 -7.75 10.65 0.59
C SER A 71 -9.05 10.06 1.16
N ASN A 72 -9.45 8.89 0.69
CA ASN A 72 -10.61 8.12 1.17
C ASN A 72 -10.22 6.91 2.03
N TYR A 73 -8.98 6.80 2.52
CA TYR A 73 -8.53 5.66 3.33
C TYR A 73 -9.46 5.39 4.53
N SER A 74 -10.01 6.44 5.14
CA SER A 74 -10.96 6.34 6.25
C SER A 74 -12.34 5.77 5.88
N ASN A 75 -12.65 5.62 4.59
CA ASN A 75 -13.91 5.02 4.14
C ASN A 75 -13.88 3.49 4.18
N TYR A 76 -12.70 2.89 4.24
CA TYR A 76 -12.52 1.44 4.35
C TYR A 76 -12.34 1.02 5.81
N ASN A 77 -12.88 -0.14 6.16
CA ASN A 77 -12.58 -0.78 7.44
C ASN A 77 -11.24 -1.52 7.35
N MET A 78 -10.15 -0.76 7.31
CA MET A 78 -8.78 -1.28 7.15
C MET A 78 -8.37 -2.22 8.30
N LYS A 79 -9.00 -2.10 9.47
CA LYS A 79 -8.80 -3.04 10.58
C LYS A 79 -9.38 -4.42 10.22
N ALA A 80 -10.63 -4.47 9.75
CA ALA A 80 -11.25 -5.73 9.35
C ALA A 80 -10.51 -6.38 8.18
N LEU A 81 -10.16 -5.60 7.14
CA LEU A 81 -9.36 -6.09 6.02
C LEU A 81 -8.03 -6.68 6.49
N GLY A 82 -7.30 -5.97 7.36
CA GLY A 82 -6.02 -6.48 7.88
C GLY A 82 -6.15 -7.73 8.76
N GLU A 83 -7.22 -7.84 9.54
CA GLU A 83 -7.52 -9.04 10.35
C GLU A 83 -7.87 -10.24 9.46
N ASP A 84 -8.61 -10.02 8.38
CA ASP A 84 -8.95 -11.03 7.40
C ASP A 84 -7.70 -11.50 6.63
N SER A 85 -6.89 -10.57 6.11
CA SER A 85 -5.61 -10.86 5.46
C SER A 85 -4.64 -11.62 6.39
N TYR A 86 -4.58 -11.26 7.67
CA TYR A 86 -3.75 -11.97 8.65
C TYR A 86 -4.23 -13.41 8.89
N ARG A 87 -5.56 -13.62 8.98
CA ARG A 87 -6.13 -14.96 9.12
C ARG A 87 -5.83 -15.82 7.89
N ASP A 88 -5.97 -15.26 6.70
CA ASP A 88 -5.69 -15.96 5.44
C ASP A 88 -4.21 -16.31 5.32
N LEU A 89 -3.32 -15.35 5.59
CA LEU A 89 -1.87 -15.56 5.65
C LEU A 89 -1.49 -16.65 6.67
N SER A 90 -2.13 -16.65 7.83
CA SER A 90 -1.90 -17.64 8.88
C SER A 90 -2.32 -19.05 8.43
N GLY A 91 -3.41 -19.16 7.68
CA GLY A 91 -3.96 -20.42 7.15
C GLY A 91 -3.18 -21.07 6.00
N ILE A 92 -2.21 -20.37 5.37
CA ILE A 92 -1.40 -20.94 4.28
C ILE A 92 -0.60 -22.15 4.79
N ALA A 93 -0.84 -23.31 4.16
CA ALA A 93 -0.28 -24.61 4.53
C ALA A 93 1.21 -24.79 4.14
N ILE A 94 2.08 -23.95 4.71
CA ILE A 94 3.54 -24.09 4.66
C ILE A 94 4.10 -23.98 6.08
N THR A 95 5.32 -24.47 6.30
CA THR A 95 5.97 -24.33 7.61
C THR A 95 6.17 -22.86 7.98
N ASN A 96 6.03 -22.53 9.27
CA ASN A 96 6.17 -21.16 9.75
C ASN A 96 7.53 -20.57 9.37
N ASP A 97 8.62 -21.32 9.54
CA ASP A 97 9.97 -20.88 9.16
C ASP A 97 10.08 -20.50 7.68
N LYS A 98 9.46 -21.27 6.78
CA LYS A 98 9.45 -20.96 5.35
C LYS A 98 8.64 -19.69 5.07
N LYS A 99 7.49 -19.55 5.73
CA LYS A 99 6.63 -18.36 5.63
C LYS A 99 7.38 -17.12 6.10
N CYS A 100 7.91 -17.14 7.33
CA CYS A 100 8.68 -16.06 7.92
C CYS A 100 9.88 -15.66 7.06
N LYS A 101 10.65 -16.63 6.57
CA LYS A 101 11.80 -16.35 5.70
C LYS A 101 11.40 -15.67 4.38
N SER A 102 10.29 -16.12 3.76
CA SER A 102 9.81 -15.48 2.52
C SER A 102 9.29 -14.08 2.78
N LEU A 103 8.40 -13.92 3.76
CA LEU A 103 7.82 -12.63 4.13
C LEU A 103 8.91 -11.61 4.49
N ALA A 104 9.87 -12.00 5.31
CA ALA A 104 10.96 -11.11 5.73
C ALA A 104 11.82 -10.68 4.54
N ARG A 105 12.20 -11.61 3.66
CA ARG A 105 12.99 -11.33 2.46
C ARG A 105 12.27 -10.34 1.53
N ASP A 106 10.96 -10.53 1.37
CA ASP A 106 10.19 -9.83 0.33
C ASP A 106 9.67 -8.46 0.82
N SER A 107 9.47 -8.27 2.13
CA SER A 107 8.83 -7.04 2.68
C SER A 107 9.76 -6.10 3.44
N LEU A 108 10.80 -6.58 4.14
CA LEU A 108 11.59 -5.73 5.04
C LEU A 108 12.42 -4.67 4.31
N SER A 109 12.67 -4.84 3.01
CA SER A 109 13.34 -3.84 2.18
C SER A 109 12.58 -2.52 2.11
N LEU A 110 11.25 -2.52 2.30
CA LEU A 110 10.42 -1.31 2.37
C LEU A 110 10.80 -0.40 3.54
N LEU A 111 11.30 -0.98 4.65
CA LEU A 111 11.72 -0.22 5.82
C LEU A 111 13.00 0.60 5.57
N ALA A 112 13.82 0.23 4.58
CA ALA A 112 15.05 0.95 4.26
C ALA A 112 14.78 2.36 3.70
N TYR A 113 13.59 2.61 3.17
CA TYR A 113 13.20 3.88 2.54
C TYR A 113 12.55 4.86 3.51
N VAL A 114 12.31 4.45 4.75
CA VAL A 114 11.66 5.27 5.78
C VAL A 114 12.62 5.55 6.91
N ARG A 115 13.31 6.70 6.79
CA ARG A 115 14.13 7.29 7.86
C ARG A 115 13.24 8.02 8.89
#